data_AF-A0A4P9YJS4-F1
#
_entry.id   AF-A0A4P9YJS4-F1
#
_cell.length_a   1.000
_cell.length_b   1.000
_cell.length_c   1.000
_cell.angle_alpha   90.00
_cell.angle_beta   90.00
_cell.angle_gamma   90.00
#
_symmetry.space_group_name_H-M   'P 1'
#
loop_
_entity.id
_entity.type
_entity.pdbx_description
1 polymer ?
#
loop_
_entity_poly.entity_id
_entity_poly.type
_entity_poly.pdbx_seq_one_letter_code
_entity_poly.pdbx_strand_id
1 'polypeptide(L)'
;QIYENNGHKFRTKTFTVPAACHYCQDVLWGASLQGLECYGCKFVCHKNCYTLINTTCSENTALKSAKPLYFMTANIKERNKWIQGLELLRK
;
A
#
# COMPACT_ATOMS: atom_id res chain seq x y z
N GLN A 1 -2.20 -7.20 20.97
CA GLN A 1 -0.82 -6.68 20.94
C GLN A 1 -0.72 -5.59 19.87
N ILE A 2 -0.01 -4.50 20.16
CA ILE A 2 0.27 -3.40 19.22
C ILE A 2 1.74 -3.54 18.78
N TYR A 3 2.00 -3.42 17.48
CA TYR A 3 3.35 -3.39 16.91
C TYR A 3 3.60 -2.01 16.30
N GLU A 4 4.75 -1.42 16.58
CA GLU A 4 5.08 -0.07 16.10
C GLU A 4 6.37 -0.08 15.28
N ASN A 5 6.37 0.65 14.16
CA ASN A 5 7.56 0.91 13.34
C ASN A 5 7.32 2.15 12.47
N ASN A 6 8.27 3.08 12.38
CA ASN A 6 8.21 4.29 11.52
C ASN A 6 6.88 5.06 11.56
N GLY A 7 6.31 5.21 12.77
CA GLY A 7 5.04 5.91 13.00
C GLY A 7 3.79 5.12 12.64
N HIS A 8 3.92 3.88 12.16
CA HIS A 8 2.79 2.96 11.99
C HIS A 8 2.44 2.30 13.31
N LYS A 9 1.13 2.15 13.56
CA LYS A 9 0.59 1.41 14.72
C LYS A 9 -0.21 0.21 14.22
N PHE A 10 0.42 -0.96 14.19
CA PHE A 10 -0.15 -2.18 13.66
C PHE A 10 -0.90 -2.97 14.73
N ARG A 11 -2.01 -3.59 14.30
CA ARG A 11 -2.70 -4.64 15.06
C ARG A 11 -2.81 -5.90 14.21
N THR A 12 -2.76 -7.05 14.89
CA THR A 12 -3.05 -8.32 14.25
C THR A 12 -4.48 -8.31 13.71
N LYS A 13 -4.63 -8.69 12.45
CA LYS A 13 -5.91 -8.79 11.75
C LYS A 13 -5.95 -10.10 10.97
N THR A 14 -7.09 -10.76 11.04
CA THR A 14 -7.45 -11.93 10.23
C THR A 14 -8.18 -11.41 9.00
N PHE A 15 -7.69 -11.75 7.81
CA PHE A 15 -8.30 -11.32 6.55
C PHE A 15 -9.21 -12.43 6.03
N THR A 16 -10.44 -12.08 5.61
CA THR A 16 -11.42 -13.04 5.05
C THR A 16 -11.18 -13.34 3.57
N VAL A 17 -10.37 -12.52 2.91
CA VAL A 17 -9.95 -12.66 1.51
C VAL A 17 -8.44 -12.58 1.43
N PRO A 18 -7.79 -13.17 0.40
CA PRO A 18 -6.36 -13.05 0.19
C PRO A 18 -5.94 -11.57 0.16
N ALA A 19 -5.07 -11.18 1.07
CA ALA A 19 -4.51 -9.84 1.14
C ALA A 19 -3.00 -9.92 0.89
N ALA A 20 -2.48 -8.96 0.12
CA ALA A 20 -1.04 -8.86 -0.15
C ALA A 20 -0.35 -8.00 0.90
N CYS A 21 0.88 -8.37 1.24
CA CYS A 21 1.78 -7.57 2.04
C CYS A 21 2.29 -6.39 1.21
N HIS A 22 2.08 -5.15 1.66
CA HIS A 22 2.54 -3.97 0.92
C HIS A 22 4.07 -3.81 0.90
N TYR A 23 4.80 -4.57 1.73
CA TYR A 23 6.27 -4.56 1.75
C TYR A 23 6.86 -5.54 0.73
N CYS A 24 6.58 -6.84 0.86
CA CYS A 24 7.15 -7.87 -0.03
C CYS A 24 6.27 -8.23 -1.23
N GLN A 25 5.05 -7.69 -1.31
CA GLN A 25 4.06 -7.93 -2.37
C GLN A 25 3.50 -9.36 -2.44
N ASP A 26 3.96 -10.26 -1.56
CA ASP A 26 3.40 -11.61 -1.43
C ASP A 26 2.09 -11.63 -0.63
N VAL A 27 1.28 -12.64 -0.91
CA VAL A 27 0.02 -12.90 -0.18
C VAL A 27 0.33 -13.24 1.29
N LEU A 28 -0.54 -12.81 2.20
CA LEU A 28 -0.52 -13.27 3.58
C LEU A 28 -0.87 -14.76 3.62
N TRP A 29 0.08 -15.60 4.06
CA TRP A 29 -0.08 -17.06 4.08
C TRP A 29 -0.70 -17.57 5.40
N GLY A 30 -1.24 -18.80 5.37
CA GLY A 30 -1.69 -19.55 6.55
C GLY A 30 -3.21 -19.76 6.64
N ALA A 31 -3.63 -20.70 7.50
CA ALA A 31 -5.03 -21.15 7.62
C ALA A 31 -6.02 -20.04 8.03
N SER A 32 -5.52 -18.95 8.62
CA SER A 32 -6.33 -17.81 9.04
C SER A 32 -5.96 -16.51 8.31
N LEU A 33 -5.12 -16.57 7.26
CA LEU A 33 -4.64 -15.40 6.52
C LEU A 33 -4.28 -14.22 7.47
N GLN A 34 -3.49 -14.50 8.51
CA GLN A 34 -3.22 -13.51 9.55
C GLN A 34 -2.09 -12.58 9.14
N GLY A 35 -2.29 -11.29 9.36
CA GLY A 35 -1.28 -10.27 9.15
C GLY A 35 -1.39 -9.14 10.14
N LEU A 36 -0.65 -8.07 9.87
CA LEU A 36 -0.66 -6.82 10.60
C LEU A 36 -1.29 -5.74 9.73
N GLU A 37 -2.22 -4.97 10.28
CA GLU A 37 -2.80 -3.79 9.65
C GLU A 37 -2.55 -2.54 10.49
N CYS A 38 -1.99 -1.50 9.87
CA CYS A 38 -1.80 -0.19 10.49
C CYS A 38 -3.15 0.51 10.68
N TYR A 39 -3.42 0.96 11.91
CA TYR A 39 -4.68 1.62 12.25
C TYR A 39 -4.89 2.92 11.46
N GLY A 40 -3.83 3.71 11.26
CA GLY A 40 -3.86 5.00 10.57
C GLY A 40 -3.95 4.88 9.05
N CYS A 41 -2.88 4.42 8.40
CA CYS A 41 -2.77 4.43 6.94
C CYS A 41 -3.27 3.15 6.25
N LYS A 42 -3.77 2.15 6.99
CA LYS A 42 -4.21 0.84 6.48
C LYS A 42 -3.12 0.07 5.72
N PHE A 43 -1.86 0.24 6.11
CA PHE A 43 -0.76 -0.58 5.59
C PHE A 43 -0.89 -2.00 6.12
N VAL A 44 -1.02 -2.97 5.22
CA VAL A 44 -1.08 -4.41 5.52
C VAL A 44 0.28 -5.05 5.28
N CYS A 45 0.78 -5.85 6.23
CA CYS A 45 2.05 -6.59 6.07
C CYS A 45 2.08 -7.89 6.88
N HIS A 46 3.05 -8.78 6.60
CA HIS A 46 3.32 -9.93 7.46
C HIS A 46 3.93 -9.49 8.79
N LYS A 47 3.79 -10.35 9.80
CA LYS A 47 4.42 -10.14 11.13
C LYS A 47 5.95 -10.07 11.09
N ASN A 48 6.61 -10.64 10.07
CA ASN A 48 8.07 -10.53 9.91
C ASN A 48 8.47 -9.32 9.05
N CYS A 49 7.54 -8.74 8.30
CA CYS A 49 7.83 -7.63 7.39
C CYS A 49 7.71 -6.26 8.06
N TYR A 50 6.95 -6.12 9.16
CA TYR A 50 6.70 -4.79 9.73
C TYR A 50 7.97 -4.06 10.18
N THR A 51 9.01 -4.79 10.59
CA THR A 51 10.32 -4.24 11.00
C THR A 51 11.16 -3.76 9.83
N LEU A 52 10.88 -4.23 8.61
CA LEU A 52 11.64 -3.91 7.39
C LEU A 52 11.08 -2.70 6.64
N ILE A 53 9.93 -2.18 7.07
CA ILE A 53 9.26 -1.06 6.41
C ILE A 53 10.07 0.21 6.70
N ASN A 54 10.61 0.84 5.66
CA ASN A 54 11.34 2.12 5.78
C ASN A 54 10.45 3.35 5.58
N THR A 55 9.26 3.17 5.01
CA THR A 55 8.31 4.25 4.76
C THR A 55 7.54 4.62 6.01
N THR A 56 7.40 5.91 6.27
CA THR A 56 6.66 6.41 7.43
C THR A 56 5.15 6.31 7.21
N CYS A 57 4.38 6.26 8.30
CA CYS A 57 2.91 6.26 8.21
C CYS A 57 2.36 7.51 7.51
N SER A 58 3.01 8.66 7.71
CA SER A 58 2.63 9.94 7.08
C SER A 58 2.88 9.92 5.57
N GLU A 59 4.04 9.42 5.12
CA GLU A 59 4.35 9.29 3.68
C GLU A 59 3.37 8.35 2.99
N ASN A 60 3.08 7.20 3.59
CA ASN A 60 2.11 6.25 3.01
C ASN A 60 0.70 6.87 2.91
N THR A 61 0.32 7.69 3.88
CA THR A 61 -0.96 8.42 3.85
C THR A 61 -0.97 9.47 2.73
N ALA A 62 0.12 10.24 2.60
CA ALA A 62 0.27 11.23 1.54
C ALA A 62 0.19 10.58 0.15
N LEU A 63 0.91 9.47 -0.07
CA LEU A 63 0.92 8.72 -1.33
C LEU A 63 -0.46 8.22 -1.74
N LYS A 64 -1.27 7.73 -0.78
CA LYS A 64 -2.65 7.30 -1.06
C LYS A 64 -3.57 8.47 -1.48
N SER A 65 -3.28 9.68 -1.01
CA SER A 65 -4.03 10.88 -1.36
C SER A 65 -3.46 11.66 -2.56
N ALA A 66 -2.26 11.32 -3.01
CA ALA A 66 -1.56 12.05 -4.05
C ALA A 66 -2.27 11.89 -5.40
N LYS A 67 -2.45 13.00 -6.11
CA LYS A 67 -2.91 12.95 -7.50
C LYS A 67 -1.80 12.29 -8.34
N PRO A 68 -2.12 11.31 -9.18
CA PRO A 68 -1.12 10.67 -10.03
C PRO A 68 -0.39 11.70 -10.90
N LEU A 69 0.94 11.56 -10.99
CA LEU A 69 1.80 12.55 -11.67
C LEU A 69 1.34 12.84 -13.11
N TYR A 70 0.81 11.84 -13.81
CA TYR A 70 0.33 12.00 -15.19
C TYR A 70 -0.89 12.92 -15.33
N PHE A 71 -1.66 13.19 -14.26
CA PHE A 71 -2.73 14.20 -14.28
C PHE A 71 -2.21 15.62 -14.08
N MET A 72 -0.98 15.78 -13.57
CA MET A 72 -0.39 17.08 -13.25
C MET A 72 0.46 17.66 -14.39
N THR A 73 0.54 17.01 -15.56
CA THR A 73 1.30 17.54 -16.69
C THR A 73 0.64 18.81 -17.21
N ALA A 74 1.38 19.92 -17.29
CA ALA A 74 0.88 21.18 -17.85
C ALA A 74 0.48 21.07 -19.33
N ASN A 75 1.03 20.07 -20.05
CA ASN A 75 0.74 19.82 -21.46
C ASN A 75 -0.36 18.75 -21.65
N ILE A 76 -1.49 19.18 -22.22
CA ILE A 76 -2.65 18.31 -22.52
C ILE A 76 -2.28 17.13 -23.44
N LYS A 77 -1.34 17.29 -24.39
CA LYS A 77 -0.94 16.20 -25.30
C LYS A 77 -0.18 15.10 -24.54
N GLU A 78 0.66 15.47 -23.58
CA GLU A 78 1.38 14.48 -22.75
C GLU A 78 0.44 13.78 -21.79
N ARG A 79 -0.46 14.52 -21.12
CA ARG A 79 -1.51 13.94 -20.27
C ARG A 79 -2.29 12.84 -20.98
N ASN A 80 -2.74 13.12 -22.21
CA ASN A 80 -3.55 12.17 -22.98
C ASN A 80 -2.77 10.91 -23.37
N LYS A 81 -1.47 11.04 -23.70
CA LYS A 81 -0.59 9.88 -23.97
C LYS A 81 -0.46 8.98 -22.73
N TRP A 82 -0.26 9.57 -21.55
CA TRP A 82 -0.16 8.80 -20.31
C TRP A 82 -1.47 8.11 -19.92
N ILE A 83 -2.61 8.80 -20.06
CA ILE A 83 -3.93 8.20 -19.82
C ILE A 83 -4.15 7.00 -20.75
N GLN A 84 -3.89 7.16 -22.05
CA GLN A 84 -4.02 6.07 -23.02
C GLN A 84 -3.10 4.88 -22.67
N GLY A 85 -1.86 5.14 -22.24
CA GLY A 85 -0.94 4.09 -21.80
C GLY A 85 -1.42 3.32 -20.56
N LEU A 86 -2.04 4.01 -19.61
CA LEU A 86 -2.59 3.38 -18.40
C LEU A 86 -3.86 2.57 -18.69
N GLU A 87 -4.69 3.01 -19.63
CA GLU A 87 -5.83 2.23 -20.10
C GLU A 87 -5.39 0.89 -20.73
N LEU A 88 -4.25 0.88 -21.43
CA LEU A 88 -3.67 -0.34 -22.00
C LEU A 88 -3.15 -1.30 -20.91
N LEU A 89 -2.62 -0.77 -19.81
CA LEU A 89 -2.11 -1.56 -18.67
C LEU A 89 -3.20 -2.02 -17.70
N ARG A 90 -4.44 -1.53 -17.86
CA ARG A 90 -5.60 -1.91 -17.04
C ARG A 90 -6.29 -3.20 -17.54
N LYS A 91 -5.70 -3.88 -18.54
CA LYS A 91 -6.15 -5.19 -19.02
C LYS A 91 -5.43 -6.32 -18.32
#